data_AF-A0A970RPU7-F1
#
_entry.id   AF-A0A970RPU7-F1
#
_cell.length_a   1.000
_cell.length_b   1.000
_cell.length_c   1.000
_cell.angle_alpha   90.00
_cell.angle_beta   90.00
_cell.angle_gamma   90.00
#
_symmetry.space_group_name_H-M   'P 1'
#
loop_
_entity.id
_entity.type
_entity.pdbx_description
1 polymer ?
#
loop_
_entity_poly.entity_id
_entity_poly.type
_entity_poly.pdbx_seq_one_letter_code
_entity_poly.pdbx_strand_id
1 'polypeptide(L)'
;MKKLTFIVFAILLLATVILLVVILQIVGNRNELMELKYGTFSMAGTDSQIVLRDDNTLFVRNYDMSELERETYEDAVIALKNEGREEGDKLTEEEKQEIRDDIDLDRQFLDRANSFSWAVEEGHIGIYVPVENCDLFFYLQFNPVSNTIVFDDNTFTLEKD
;
A
#
# COMPACT_ATOMS: atom_id res chain seq x y z
N MET A 1 -49.95 -39.31 7.87
CA MET A 1 -48.77 -39.19 7.01
C MET A 1 -48.55 -37.77 6.46
N LYS A 2 -49.56 -37.07 5.90
CA LYS A 2 -49.38 -35.72 5.30
C LYS A 2 -48.86 -34.61 6.24
N LYS A 3 -49.22 -34.62 7.53
CA LYS A 3 -48.78 -33.60 8.51
C LYS A 3 -47.29 -33.71 8.86
N LEU A 4 -46.75 -34.94 8.94
CA LEU A 4 -45.35 -35.16 9.25
C LEU A 4 -44.44 -34.72 8.10
N THR A 5 -44.83 -35.01 6.86
CA THR A 5 -44.13 -34.54 5.65
C THR A 5 -44.12 -33.02 5.56
N PHE A 6 -45.22 -32.36 5.93
CA PHE A 6 -45.29 -30.90 5.94
C PHE A 6 -44.36 -30.27 7.00
N ILE A 7 -44.28 -30.86 8.20
CA ILE A 7 -43.38 -30.38 9.26
C ILE A 7 -41.91 -30.56 8.87
N VAL A 8 -41.55 -31.71 8.30
CA VAL A 8 -40.17 -31.97 7.82
C VAL A 8 -39.80 -30.99 6.70
N PHE A 9 -40.73 -30.71 5.77
CA PHE A 9 -40.51 -29.74 4.70
C PHE A 9 -40.32 -28.31 5.22
N ALA A 10 -41.11 -27.90 6.23
CA ALA A 10 -40.98 -26.60 6.88
C ALA A 10 -39.62 -26.43 7.60
N ILE A 11 -39.14 -27.48 8.27
CA ILE A 11 -37.83 -27.48 8.95
C ILE A 11 -36.69 -27.38 7.94
N LEU A 12 -36.77 -28.12 6.82
CA LEU A 12 -35.76 -28.06 5.75
C LEU A 12 -35.72 -26.67 5.11
N LEU A 13 -36.88 -26.06 4.84
CA LEU A 13 -36.96 -24.68 4.35
C LEU A 13 -36.31 -23.70 5.33
N LEU A 14 -36.62 -23.79 6.62
CA LEU A 14 -36.02 -22.92 7.63
C LEU A 14 -34.50 -23.07 7.69
N ALA A 15 -33.99 -24.31 7.66
CA ALA A 15 -32.55 -24.59 7.65
C ALA A 15 -31.87 -24.01 6.40
N THR A 16 -32.49 -24.11 5.23
CA THR A 16 -31.95 -23.51 4.00
C THR A 16 -31.91 -22.00 4.06
N VAL A 17 -32.93 -21.34 4.63
CA VAL A 17 -32.95 -19.88 4.80
C VAL A 17 -31.85 -19.43 5.76
N ILE A 18 -31.67 -20.13 6.89
CA ILE A 18 -30.60 -19.82 7.85
C ILE A 18 -29.22 -19.98 7.19
N LEU A 19 -29.00 -21.07 6.44
CA LEU A 19 -27.75 -21.29 5.72
C LEU A 19 -27.49 -20.17 4.69
N LEU A 20 -28.53 -19.72 3.98
CA LEU A 20 -28.44 -18.65 2.99
C LEU A 20 -28.11 -17.31 3.65
N VAL A 21 -28.69 -17.01 4.81
CA VAL A 21 -28.36 -15.82 5.61
C VAL A 21 -26.91 -15.88 6.11
N VAL A 22 -26.45 -17.04 6.58
CA VAL A 22 -25.05 -17.22 7.03
C VAL A 22 -24.07 -17.06 5.87
N ILE A 23 -24.37 -17.62 4.69
CA ILE A 23 -23.54 -17.43 3.49
C ILE A 23 -23.55 -15.95 3.06
N LEU A 24 -24.71 -15.29 3.07
CA LEU A 24 -24.81 -13.86 2.76
C LEU A 24 -24.07 -12.99 3.78
N GLN A 25 -24.00 -13.37 5.05
CA GLN A 25 -23.19 -12.66 6.04
C GLN A 25 -21.69 -12.93 5.82
N ILE A 26 -21.28 -14.16 5.51
CA ILE A 26 -19.86 -14.49 5.22
C ILE A 26 -19.38 -13.81 3.93
N VAL A 27 -20.24 -13.74 2.90
CA VAL A 27 -19.93 -13.09 1.61
C VAL A 27 -20.10 -11.57 1.71
N GLY A 28 -21.09 -11.08 2.44
CA GLY A 28 -21.35 -9.65 2.62
C GLY A 28 -20.30 -8.94 3.48
N ASN A 29 -19.69 -9.63 4.45
CA ASN A 29 -18.60 -9.08 5.27
C ASN A 29 -17.25 -9.01 4.54
N ARG A 30 -17.15 -9.52 3.30
CA ARG A 30 -15.92 -9.46 2.49
C ARG A 30 -15.90 -8.30 1.49
N ASN A 31 -16.97 -7.50 1.42
CA ASN A 31 -17.08 -6.34 0.54
C ASN A 31 -17.42 -5.08 1.37
N GLU A 32 -16.65 -4.78 2.42
CA GLU A 32 -16.37 -3.35 2.60
C GLU A 32 -15.66 -2.94 1.31
N LEU A 33 -16.31 -2.09 0.51
CA LEU A 33 -15.71 -1.56 -0.71
C LEU A 33 -14.35 -0.99 -0.32
N MET A 34 -13.28 -1.68 -0.74
CA MET A 34 -11.92 -1.17 -0.62
C MET A 34 -11.81 0.01 -1.59
N GLU A 35 -12.21 1.16 -1.10
CA GLU A 35 -12.21 2.43 -1.80
C GLU A 35 -11.07 3.28 -1.26
N LEU A 36 -10.23 3.76 -2.17
CA LEU A 36 -9.17 4.70 -1.84
C LEU A 36 -9.79 6.04 -1.45
N LYS A 37 -9.38 6.60 -0.32
CA LYS A 37 -9.78 7.95 0.08
C LYS A 37 -8.69 8.96 -0.24
N TYR A 38 -9.15 10.12 -0.69
CA TYR A 38 -8.31 11.27 -1.03
C TYR A 38 -8.37 12.29 0.11
N GLY A 39 -7.29 13.05 0.29
CA GLY A 39 -7.14 14.01 1.38
C GLY A 39 -5.73 14.11 1.91
N THR A 40 -5.57 14.85 3.01
CA THR A 40 -4.31 14.99 3.74
C THR A 40 -4.22 13.94 4.82
N PHE A 41 -3.12 13.20 4.85
CA PHE A 41 -2.79 12.24 5.89
C PHE A 41 -1.58 12.76 6.66
N SER A 42 -1.71 12.89 7.98
CA SER A 42 -0.69 13.49 8.85
C SER A 42 -0.11 12.48 9.83
N MET A 43 1.20 12.56 10.06
CA MET A 43 1.91 11.72 11.02
C MET A 43 1.90 12.34 12.42
N ALA A 44 1.49 11.56 13.41
CA ALA A 44 1.33 12.07 14.78
C ALA A 44 2.65 12.56 15.37
N GLY A 45 2.63 13.76 15.97
CA GLY A 45 3.81 14.34 16.63
C GLY A 45 4.82 15.02 15.70
N THR A 46 4.50 15.15 14.40
CA THR A 46 5.34 15.81 13.39
C THR A 46 4.50 16.71 12.50
N ASP A 47 5.15 17.42 11.58
CA ASP A 47 4.53 18.16 10.48
C ASP A 47 4.59 17.42 9.14
N SER A 48 4.98 16.13 9.15
CA SER A 48 5.05 15.29 7.96
C SER A 48 3.65 14.93 7.45
N GLN A 49 3.46 15.04 6.14
CA GLN A 49 2.18 14.79 5.48
C GLN A 49 2.32 13.99 4.19
N ILE A 50 1.31 13.18 3.91
CA ILE A 50 1.06 12.60 2.58
C ILE A 50 -0.29 13.13 2.09
N VAL A 51 -0.33 13.72 0.91
CA VAL A 51 -1.57 14.23 0.30
C VAL A 51 -1.91 13.39 -0.91
N LEU A 52 -3.05 12.71 -0.88
CA LEU A 52 -3.61 11.99 -2.02
C LEU A 52 -4.70 12.84 -2.67
N ARG A 53 -4.62 13.02 -3.99
CA ARG A 53 -5.62 13.75 -4.77
C ARG A 53 -6.39 12.84 -5.71
N ASP A 54 -7.61 13.24 -6.03
CA ASP A 54 -8.56 12.53 -6.88
C ASP A 54 -8.11 12.40 -8.35
N ASP A 55 -7.13 13.20 -8.77
CA ASP A 55 -6.44 13.10 -10.06
C ASP A 55 -5.30 12.07 -10.09
N ASN A 56 -5.20 11.20 -9.07
CA ASN A 56 -4.12 10.23 -8.85
C ASN A 56 -2.73 10.87 -8.74
N THR A 57 -2.65 12.03 -8.09
CA THR A 57 -1.39 12.63 -7.67
C THR A 57 -1.15 12.54 -6.17
N LEU A 58 0.10 12.30 -5.80
CA LEU A 58 0.59 12.16 -4.43
C LEU A 58 1.63 13.24 -4.15
N PHE A 59 1.57 13.84 -2.96
CA PHE A 59 2.61 14.71 -2.42
C PHE A 59 3.10 14.14 -1.10
N VAL A 60 4.41 14.17 -0.88
CA VAL A 60 5.00 13.97 0.44
C VAL A 60 5.57 15.31 0.91
N ARG A 61 5.33 15.68 2.15
CA ARG A 61 5.78 16.95 2.74
C ARG A 61 6.44 16.70 4.07
N ASN A 62 7.52 17.45 4.34
CA ASN A 62 8.24 17.48 5.62
C ASN A 62 8.56 16.07 6.18
N TYR A 63 8.83 15.10 5.32
CA TYR A 63 9.24 13.75 5.71
C TYR A 63 10.70 13.57 5.30
N ASP A 64 11.55 13.14 6.22
CA ASP A 64 12.96 12.87 5.96
C ASP A 64 13.10 11.50 5.30
N MET A 65 13.42 11.49 4.01
CA MET A 65 13.57 10.26 3.22
C MET A 65 15.01 9.71 3.23
N SER A 66 15.95 10.34 3.94
CA SER A 66 17.37 10.00 3.84
C SER A 66 17.70 8.56 4.27
N GLU A 67 17.05 8.06 5.33
CA GLU A 67 17.22 6.68 5.78
C GLU A 67 16.64 5.70 4.76
N LEU A 68 15.43 5.97 4.28
CA LEU A 68 14.76 5.19 3.25
C LEU A 68 15.57 5.13 1.95
N GLU A 69 16.07 6.28 1.47
CA GLU A 69 16.93 6.41 0.29
C GLU A 69 18.13 5.48 0.38
N ARG A 70 18.89 5.60 1.47
CA ARG A 70 20.12 4.83 1.68
C ARG A 70 19.83 3.33 1.79
N GLU A 71 18.93 2.93 2.67
CA GLU A 71 18.78 1.52 3.05
C GLU A 71 17.92 0.73 2.06
N THR A 72 16.92 1.38 1.46
CA THR A 72 15.94 0.70 0.60
C THR A 72 16.22 0.89 -0.88
N TYR A 73 16.80 2.01 -1.29
CA TYR A 73 17.02 2.28 -2.72
C TYR A 73 18.47 2.12 -3.12
N GLU A 74 19.40 2.83 -2.50
CA GLU A 74 20.81 2.74 -2.84
C GLU A 74 21.34 1.31 -2.65
N ASP A 75 21.21 0.77 -1.44
CA ASP A 75 21.74 -0.54 -1.10
C ASP A 75 21.04 -1.67 -1.86
N ALA A 76 19.72 -1.57 -2.08
CA ALA A 76 18.98 -2.57 -2.85
C ALA A 76 19.37 -2.55 -4.33
N VAL A 77 19.53 -1.38 -4.95
CA VAL A 77 19.96 -1.27 -6.35
C VAL A 77 21.38 -1.80 -6.52
N ILE A 78 22.28 -1.52 -5.59
CA ILE A 78 23.64 -2.09 -5.56
C ILE A 78 23.57 -3.61 -5.42
N ALA A 79 22.72 -4.14 -4.53
CA ALA A 79 22.56 -5.58 -4.35
C ALA A 79 22.01 -6.26 -5.61
N LEU A 80 20.96 -5.72 -6.22
CA LEU A 80 20.36 -6.21 -7.46
C LEU A 80 21.37 -6.19 -8.62
N LYS A 81 22.15 -5.13 -8.77
CA LYS A 81 23.17 -5.07 -9.83
C LYS A 81 24.32 -6.05 -9.61
N ASN A 82 24.64 -6.39 -8.36
CA ASN A 82 25.63 -7.42 -8.02
C ASN A 82 25.05 -8.84 -8.04
N GLU A 83 23.73 -9.01 -8.11
CA GLU A 83 23.09 -10.31 -8.13
C GLU A 83 23.59 -11.13 -9.33
N GLY A 84 24.12 -12.32 -9.06
CA GLY A 84 24.67 -13.21 -10.09
C GLY A 84 26.06 -12.86 -10.59
N ARG A 85 26.71 -11.79 -10.10
CA ARG A 85 28.12 -11.49 -10.40
C ARG A 85 29.08 -12.32 -9.53
N GLU A 86 30.23 -12.69 -10.08
CA GLU A 86 31.32 -13.29 -9.30
C GLU A 86 32.00 -12.25 -8.41
N GLU A 87 32.66 -12.66 -7.32
CA GLU A 87 33.25 -11.74 -6.33
C GLU A 87 34.25 -10.74 -6.95
N GLY A 88 35.00 -11.16 -7.98
CA GLY A 88 35.97 -10.31 -8.68
C GLY A 88 35.37 -9.37 -9.74
N ASP A 89 34.06 -9.49 -10.00
CA ASP A 89 33.30 -8.72 -11.01
C ASP A 89 32.16 -7.90 -10.38
N LYS A 90 32.09 -7.88 -9.04
CA LYS A 90 31.19 -6.99 -8.31
C LYS A 90 31.51 -5.52 -8.63
N LEU A 91 30.49 -4.67 -8.51
CA LEU A 91 30.60 -3.23 -8.73
C LEU A 91 31.79 -2.65 -7.97
N THR A 92 32.57 -1.80 -8.65
CA THR A 92 33.61 -1.01 -8.00
C THR A 92 33.01 0.01 -7.04
N GLU A 93 33.82 0.59 -6.16
CA GLU A 93 33.36 1.68 -5.30
C GLU A 93 32.96 2.92 -6.11
N GLU A 94 33.59 3.17 -7.27
CA GLU A 94 33.15 4.25 -8.17
C GLU A 94 31.76 3.98 -8.74
N GLU A 95 31.50 2.77 -9.26
CA GLU A 95 30.17 2.42 -9.80
C GLU A 95 29.08 2.45 -8.73
N LYS A 96 29.39 2.06 -7.49
CA LYS A 96 28.47 2.19 -6.36
C LYS A 96 28.17 3.64 -6.04
N GLN A 97 29.19 4.51 -6.08
CA GLN A 97 29.00 5.93 -5.83
C GLN A 97 28.14 6.58 -6.92
N GLU A 98 28.31 6.20 -8.19
CA GLU A 98 27.45 6.67 -9.28
C GLU A 98 25.97 6.31 -9.05
N ILE A 99 25.68 5.12 -8.49
CA ILE A 99 24.31 4.73 -8.14
C ILE A 99 23.75 5.61 -7.02
N ARG A 100 24.55 5.85 -5.97
CA ARG A 100 24.14 6.68 -4.83
C ARG A 100 23.88 8.13 -5.25
N ASP A 101 24.76 8.70 -6.05
CA ASP A 101 24.65 10.08 -6.52
C ASP A 101 23.41 10.30 -7.44
N ASP A 102 22.87 9.23 -8.04
CA ASP A 102 21.74 9.32 -8.97
C ASP A 102 20.37 9.11 -8.27
N ILE A 103 20.37 8.45 -7.10
CA ILE A 103 19.16 8.24 -6.29
C ILE A 103 19.05 9.40 -5.30
N ASP A 104 18.03 10.23 -5.51
CA ASP A 104 17.74 11.41 -4.68
C ASP A 104 16.22 11.53 -4.54
N LEU A 105 15.68 10.90 -3.49
CA LEU A 105 14.26 10.81 -3.18
C LEU A 105 13.71 12.18 -2.78
N ASP A 106 14.46 12.97 -2.03
CA ASP A 106 14.01 14.32 -1.63
C ASP A 106 13.77 15.18 -2.88
N ARG A 107 14.72 15.20 -3.82
CA ARG A 107 14.57 15.94 -5.08
C ARG A 107 13.41 15.42 -5.93
N GLN A 108 13.15 14.12 -5.91
CA GLN A 108 12.09 13.48 -6.70
C GLN A 108 10.69 13.71 -6.10
N PHE A 109 10.53 13.49 -4.81
CA PHE A 109 9.22 13.34 -4.17
C PHE A 109 8.81 14.49 -3.27
N LEU A 110 9.75 15.12 -2.56
CA LEU A 110 9.44 16.11 -1.54
C LEU A 110 8.82 17.36 -2.15
N ASP A 111 7.65 17.76 -1.64
CA ASP A 111 6.87 18.93 -2.08
C ASP A 111 6.53 18.95 -3.58
N ARG A 112 6.52 17.78 -4.22
CA ARG A 112 6.25 17.61 -5.65
C ARG A 112 5.05 16.74 -5.91
N ALA A 113 4.40 16.97 -7.05
CA ALA A 113 3.27 16.19 -7.51
C ALA A 113 3.78 14.93 -8.22
N ASN A 114 3.46 13.76 -7.68
CA ASN A 114 3.88 12.48 -8.24
C ASN A 114 2.68 11.67 -8.67
N SER A 115 2.67 11.19 -9.91
CA SER A 115 1.61 10.31 -10.38
C SER A 115 1.74 8.95 -9.70
N PHE A 116 0.62 8.37 -9.26
CA PHE A 116 0.61 7.04 -8.67
C PHE A 116 -0.39 6.11 -9.36
N SER A 117 -0.13 4.82 -9.27
CA SER A 117 -1.13 3.77 -9.50
C SER A 117 -1.49 3.10 -8.18
N TRP A 118 -2.62 2.42 -8.15
CA TRP A 118 -3.04 1.68 -6.96
C TRP A 118 -3.62 0.32 -7.32
N ALA A 119 -3.51 -0.62 -6.40
CA ALA A 119 -4.05 -1.96 -6.54
C ALA A 119 -4.68 -2.41 -5.21
N VAL A 120 -5.76 -3.18 -5.32
CA VAL A 120 -6.43 -3.82 -4.19
C VAL A 120 -5.63 -5.06 -3.80
N GLU A 121 -5.17 -5.11 -2.55
CA GLU A 121 -4.37 -6.20 -1.99
C GLU A 121 -5.10 -6.86 -0.82
N GLU A 122 -4.55 -7.94 -0.24
CA GLU A 122 -5.20 -8.66 0.85
C GLU A 122 -5.27 -7.80 2.13
N GLY A 123 -6.35 -7.03 2.28
CA GLY A 123 -6.65 -6.24 3.48
C GLY A 123 -6.30 -4.75 3.42
N HIS A 124 -5.72 -4.28 2.31
CA HIS A 124 -5.35 -2.88 2.09
C HIS A 124 -5.32 -2.54 0.59
N ILE A 125 -5.09 -1.27 0.28
CA ILE A 125 -4.83 -0.78 -1.07
C ILE A 125 -3.35 -0.39 -1.14
N GLY A 126 -2.59 -1.03 -2.03
CA GLY A 126 -1.22 -0.63 -2.32
C GLY A 126 -1.20 0.57 -3.25
N ILE A 127 -0.40 1.59 -2.93
CA ILE A 127 -0.15 2.78 -3.73
C ILE A 127 1.29 2.72 -4.20
N TYR A 128 1.48 2.85 -5.51
CA TYR A 128 2.76 2.65 -6.18
C TYR A 128 3.15 3.93 -6.92
N VAL A 129 4.27 4.54 -6.50
CA VAL A 129 4.86 5.68 -7.19
C VAL A 129 6.20 5.24 -7.78
N PRO A 130 6.42 5.35 -9.10
CA PRO A 130 7.69 4.98 -9.71
C PRO A 130 8.84 5.83 -9.17
N VAL A 131 10.00 5.21 -8.91
CA VAL A 131 11.24 5.93 -8.59
C VAL A 131 12.07 6.08 -9.85
N GLU A 132 12.59 7.28 -10.10
CA GLU A 132 13.44 7.51 -11.26
C GLU A 132 14.77 6.74 -11.09
N ASN A 133 15.32 6.28 -12.22
CA ASN A 133 16.63 5.63 -12.29
C ASN A 133 16.79 4.30 -11.54
N CYS A 134 15.70 3.68 -11.07
CA CYS A 134 15.72 2.29 -10.60
C CYS A 134 14.41 1.55 -10.91
N ASP A 135 14.44 0.23 -10.79
CA ASP A 135 13.27 -0.65 -10.99
C ASP A 135 12.40 -0.77 -9.71
N LEU A 136 12.58 0.12 -8.75
CA LEU A 136 11.86 0.12 -7.47
C LEU A 136 10.68 1.11 -7.49
N PHE A 137 9.77 0.92 -6.53
CA PHE A 137 8.61 1.77 -6.34
C PHE A 137 8.58 2.30 -4.91
N PHE A 138 8.20 3.57 -4.78
CA PHE A 138 7.82 4.18 -3.54
C PHE A 138 6.40 3.72 -3.19
N TYR A 139 6.35 2.80 -2.22
CA TYR A 139 5.17 2.02 -1.89
C TYR A 139 4.52 2.49 -0.59
N LEU A 140 3.20 2.68 -0.62
CA LEU A 140 2.41 3.02 0.55
C LEU A 140 1.22 2.07 0.68
N GLN A 141 0.87 1.73 1.92
CA GLN A 141 -0.28 0.87 2.21
C GLN A 141 -1.42 1.70 2.78
N PHE A 142 -2.52 1.83 2.03
CA PHE A 142 -3.73 2.47 2.53
C PHE A 142 -4.68 1.44 3.14
N ASN A 143 -5.01 1.62 4.42
CA ASN A 143 -6.01 0.83 5.11
C ASN A 143 -7.38 1.57 5.07
N PRO A 144 -8.37 1.03 4.33
CA PRO A 144 -9.68 1.67 4.18
C PRO A 144 -10.52 1.68 5.47
N VAL A 145 -10.25 0.75 6.40
CA VAL A 145 -11.00 0.63 7.66
C VAL A 145 -10.59 1.74 8.63
N SER A 146 -9.29 1.97 8.78
CA SER A 146 -8.74 2.99 9.68
C SER A 146 -8.52 4.34 9.01
N ASN A 147 -8.63 4.44 7.68
CA ASN A 147 -8.25 5.62 6.90
C ASN A 147 -6.82 6.07 7.22
N THR A 148 -5.90 5.12 7.21
CA THR A 148 -4.49 5.35 7.49
C THR A 148 -3.64 4.93 6.31
N ILE A 149 -2.53 5.62 6.11
CA ILE A 149 -1.45 5.21 5.22
C ILE A 149 -0.29 4.74 6.08
N VAL A 150 0.23 3.56 5.80
CA VAL A 150 1.52 3.11 6.33
C VAL A 150 2.57 3.33 5.24
N PHE A 151 3.63 4.04 5.60
CA PHE A 151 4.75 4.37 4.73
C PHE A 151 6.03 4.41 5.56
N ASP A 152 7.04 3.65 5.14
CA ASP A 152 8.37 3.59 5.80
C ASP A 152 8.25 3.37 7.32
N ASP A 153 7.55 2.30 7.71
CA ASP A 153 7.19 1.92 9.09
C ASP A 153 6.40 2.96 9.91
N ASN A 154 6.06 4.11 9.31
CA ASN A 154 5.30 5.18 9.93
C ASN A 154 3.82 5.15 9.51
N THR A 155 2.95 5.61 10.41
CA THR A 155 1.50 5.68 10.17
C THR A 155 1.02 7.11 10.07
N PHE A 156 0.39 7.43 8.94
CA PHE A 156 -0.26 8.70 8.65
C PHE A 156 -1.77 8.52 8.70
N THR A 157 -2.48 9.42 9.37
CA THR A 157 -3.94 9.33 9.56
C THR A 157 -4.64 10.40 8.75
N LEU A 158 -5.73 10.03 8.06
CA LEU A 158 -6.57 10.98 7.32
C LEU A 158 -7.08 12.08 8.27
N GLU A 159 -6.83 13.33 7.90
CA GLU A 159 -7.38 14.48 8.59
C GLU A 159 -8.90 14.52 8.44
N LYS A 160 -9.60 14.99 9.48
CA LYS A 160 -11.04 15.21 9.38
C LYS A 160 -11.28 16.51 8.60
N ASP A 161 -12.08 16.42 7.54
CA ASP A 161 -12.66 17.58 6.87
C ASP A 161 -13.48 18.46 7.85
#